data_AF-A0A2E4Y3W3-F1
#
_entry.id   AF-A0A2E4Y3W3-F1
#
_cell.length_a   1.000
_cell.length_b   1.000
_cell.length_c   1.000
_cell.angle_alpha   90.00
_cell.angle_beta   90.00
_cell.angle_gamma   90.00
#
_symmetry.space_group_name_H-M   'P 1'
#
loop_
_entity.id
_entity.type
_entity.pdbx_description
1 polymer ?
#
loop_
_entity_poly.entity_id
_entity_poly.type
_entity_poly.pdbx_seq_one_letter_code
_entity_poly.pdbx_strand_id
1 'polypeptide(L)' 'MVIEVYYGGQQYIEDCEVCCRPIEISYSVEENQVVGFQAERACE' A
#
# COMPACT_ATOMS: atom_id res chain seq x y z
N MET A 1 -7.58 5.83 -2.49
CA MET A 1 -6.31 5.06 -2.53
C MET A 1 -5.72 5.06 -3.95
N VAL A 2 -4.48 5.53 -4.12
CA VAL A 2 -3.73 5.57 -5.39
C VAL A 2 -2.32 5.03 -5.15
N ILE A 3 -1.79 4.19 -6.05
CA ILE A 3 -0.50 3.54 -5.89
C ILE A 3 0.41 3.88 -7.07
N GLU A 4 1.64 4.32 -6.78
CA GLU A 4 2.63 4.67 -7.79
C GLU A 4 3.56 3.48 -8.10
N VAL A 5 3.67 3.12 -9.37
CA VAL A 5 4.48 1.98 -9.83
C VAL A 5 5.86 2.37 -10.37
N TYR A 6 6.07 3.65 -10.67
CA TYR A 6 7.31 4.14 -11.31
C TYR A 6 8.55 4.06 -10.42
N TYR A 7 8.36 4.11 -9.10
CA TYR A 7 9.43 4.00 -8.12
C TYR A 7 9.59 2.57 -7.56
N GLY A 8 8.92 1.59 -8.17
CA GLY A 8 8.93 0.20 -7.72
C GLY A 8 7.93 -0.08 -6.60
N GLY A 9 8.15 -1.18 -5.88
CA GLY A 9 7.36 -1.55 -4.70
C GLY A 9 7.66 -0.65 -3.50
N GLN A 10 6.63 -0.32 -2.72
CA GLN A 10 6.76 0.56 -1.56
C GLN A 10 5.97 0.01 -0.37
N GLN A 11 6.33 0.49 0.82
CA GLN A 11 5.63 0.24 2.07
C GLN A 11 5.39 1.57 2.76
N TYR A 12 4.13 1.91 3.04
CA TYR A 12 3.75 3.16 3.69
C TYR A 12 2.47 2.98 4.51
N ILE A 13 2.23 3.91 5.45
CA ILE A 13 1.02 3.96 6.25
C ILE A 13 0.10 5.05 5.71
N GLU A 14 -1.18 4.71 5.51
CA GLU A 14 -2.25 5.62 5.08
C GLU A 14 -3.47 5.42 5.98
N ASP A 15 -4.32 6.44 6.10
CA ASP A 15 -5.62 6.31 6.77
C ASP A 15 -6.63 5.58 5.87
N CYS A 16 -7.33 4.58 6.42
CA CYS A 16 -8.39 3.90 5.70
C CYS A 16 -9.55 4.86 5.37
N GLU A 17 -9.88 5.04 4.09
CA GLU A 17 -10.94 5.96 3.62
C GLU A 17 -12.36 5.60 4.12
N VAL A 18 -12.56 4.38 4.65
CA VAL A 18 -13.85 3.92 5.18
C VAL A 18 -13.99 4.16 6.69
N CYS A 19 -12.91 3.98 7.45
CA CYS A 19 -12.97 3.96 8.92
C CYS A 19 -11.94 4.85 9.62
N CYS A 20 -11.13 5.60 8.87
CA CYS A 20 -10.08 6.52 9.36
C CYS A 20 -9.14 5.88 10.37
N ARG A 21 -8.85 4.58 10.20
CA ARG A 21 -7.86 3.85 10.99
C ARG A 21 -6.60 3.67 10.16
N PRO A 22 -5.41 3.74 10.79
CA PRO A 22 -4.16 3.58 10.08
C PRO A 22 -4.05 2.15 9.54
N ILE A 23 -3.73 2.06 8.25
CA ILE A 23 -3.44 0.82 7.55
C ILE A 23 -2.05 0.93 6.94
N GLU A 24 -1.24 -0.11 7.11
CA GLU A 24 0.02 -0.26 6.40
C GLU A 24 -0.25 -0.95 5.07
N ILE A 25 0.20 -0.32 3.99
CA ILE A 25 0.10 -0.83 2.63
C ILE A 25 1.50 -1.21 2.19
N SER A 26 1.67 -2.44 1.71
CA SER A 26 2.88 -2.92 1.05
C SER A 26 2.54 -3.55 -0.29
N TYR A 27 3.31 -3.20 -1.31
CA TYR A 27 3.10 -3.75 -2.65
C TYR A 27 4.41 -3.93 -3.39
N SER A 28 4.41 -4.87 -4.33
CA SER A 28 5.55 -5.19 -5.19
C SER A 28 5.19 -4.92 -6.65
N VAL A 29 6.16 -4.42 -7.41
CA VAL A 29 5.98 -4.02 -8.80
C VAL A 29 7.01 -4.74 -9.68
N GLU A 30 6.55 -5.33 -10.78
CA GLU A 30 7.38 -5.85 -11.86
C GLU A 30 6.86 -5.31 -13.19
N GLU A 31 7.74 -4.85 -14.08
CA GLU A 31 7.38 -4.29 -15.40
C GLU A 31 6.26 -3.22 -15.37
N ASN A 32 6.25 -2.37 -14.33
CA ASN A 32 5.20 -1.36 -14.06
C ASN A 32 3.81 -1.95 -13.76
N GLN A 33 3.73 -3.22 -13.36
CA GLN A 33 2.53 -3.89 -12.90
C GLN A 33 2.67 -4.30 -11.44
N VAL A 34 1.59 -4.14 -10.67
CA VAL A 34 1.55 -4.62 -9.28
C VAL A 34 1.39 -6.14 -9.30
N VAL A 35 2.39 -6.85 -8.79
CA VAL A 35 2.40 -8.33 -8.72
C VAL A 35 2.09 -8.86 -7.32
N GLY A 36 2.12 -7.99 -6.32
CA GLY A 36 1.77 -8.31 -4.94
C GLY A 36 1.23 -7.08 -4.23
N PHE A 37 0.18 -7.27 -3.44
CA PHE A 37 -0.46 -6.21 -2.65
C PHE A 37 -0.90 -6.78 -1.31
N GLN A 38 -0.57 -6.08 -0.24
CA GLN A 38 -0.95 -6.42 1.13
C GLN A 38 -1.31 -5.15 1.87
N ALA A 39 -2.42 -5.20 2.61
CA ALA A 39 -2.90 -4.11 3.43
C ALA A 39 -3.25 -4.67 4.80
N GLU A 40 -2.55 -4.21 5.82
CA GLU A 40 -2.69 -4.67 7.19
C GLU A 40 -3.03 -3.50 8.09
N ARG A 41 -3.70 -3.76 9.20
CA ARG A 41 -3.92 -2.70 10.19
C ARG A 41 -2.56 -2.39 10.80
N ALA A 42 -2.15 -1.12 10.73
CA ALA A 42 -1.02 -0.65 11.50
C ALA A 42 -1.46 -0.63 12.96
N CYS A 43 -1.30 -1.77 13.65
CA CYS A 43 -1.56 -1.84 15.06
C CYS A 43 -0.31 -1.32 15.77
N GLU A 44 -0.45 -0.16 16.42
CA GLU A 44 0.47 0.30 17.46
C GLU A 44 0.38 -0.62 18.69
#